data_AF-A0AA90TK78-F1
#
_entry.id   AF-A0AA90TK78-F1
#
_cell.length_a   1.000
_cell.length_b   1.000
_cell.length_c   1.000
_cell.angle_alpha   90.00
_cell.angle_beta   90.00
_cell.angle_gamma   90.00
#
_symmetry.space_group_name_H-M   'P 1'
#
loop_
_entity.id
_entity.type
_entity.pdbx_description
1 polymer ?
#
loop_
_entity_poly.entity_id
_entity_poly.type
_entity_poly.pdbx_seq_one_letter_code
_entity_poly.pdbx_strand_id
1 'polypeptide(L)'
;MKSALAILAIGASLNALAAAAPSQAARASALQRMEASAPNVERVRAAVRAAVSEDEQIHQIVLLGGLHTRTNASGMNDAIERDLRALAASPSRRIARSATFPLAQAVGAKEAIEILMRAKRSGLMDGEEVAGELARALRFVPRELQLRHVQLIAAEPSRYGVDVMVSAFDERLLAPMLPETRQAIGELLRGTRVDFPHAIGSFGAGDATRYAAWLHATALTEQWVSRRPYGDTVLAQLDDPQLDPRKIIAYLGMPEGQALMSGVGRRAPFTSAVRRAASYARSFPGNLHVKQLVDDIVDAWYKLPA
;
A
#
# COMPACT_ATOMS: atom_id res chain seq x y z
N MET A 1 7.43 26.89 -62.91
CA MET A 1 8.24 27.92 -62.23
C MET A 1 7.42 28.51 -61.10
N LYS A 2 7.91 28.30 -59.86
CA LYS A 2 7.80 29.17 -58.67
C LYS A 2 6.38 29.60 -58.24
N SER A 3 5.79 29.02 -57.20
CA SER A 3 6.18 28.98 -55.76
C SER A 3 5.45 30.04 -54.94
N ALA A 4 4.97 29.56 -53.78
CA ALA A 4 4.85 30.29 -52.52
C ALA A 4 3.74 31.35 -52.41
N LEU A 5 2.53 30.93 -52.02
CA LEU A 5 1.61 31.69 -51.17
C LEU A 5 0.43 30.82 -50.70
N ALA A 6 0.73 29.73 -49.98
CA ALA A 6 -0.29 28.97 -49.25
C ALA A 6 0.26 28.25 -48.00
N ILE A 7 1.36 28.76 -47.42
CA ILE A 7 1.92 28.27 -46.16
C ILE A 7 2.22 29.51 -45.30
N LEU A 8 1.17 30.16 -44.78
CA LEU A 8 1.30 31.19 -43.73
C LEU A 8 -0.06 31.53 -43.08
N ALA A 9 -0.91 30.53 -42.88
CA ALA A 9 -2.15 30.67 -42.11
C ALA A 9 -2.46 29.46 -41.19
N ILE A 10 -1.44 28.67 -40.85
CA ILE A 10 -1.52 27.58 -39.85
C ILE A 10 -0.51 27.83 -38.70
N GLY A 11 -0.02 29.07 -38.58
CA GLY A 11 0.99 29.47 -37.59
C GLY A 11 0.44 30.26 -36.38
N ALA A 12 -0.87 30.49 -36.27
CA ALA A 12 -1.42 31.43 -35.29
C ALA A 12 -2.59 30.87 -34.45
N SER A 13 -2.81 29.56 -34.43
CA SER A 13 -3.87 28.92 -33.63
C SER A 13 -3.37 27.87 -32.62
N LEU A 14 -2.06 27.76 -32.41
CA LEU A 14 -1.45 26.83 -31.43
C LEU A 14 -0.89 27.50 -30.15
N ASN A 15 -1.02 28.82 -30.00
CA ASN A 15 -0.52 29.55 -28.82
C ASN A 15 -1.61 30.03 -27.84
N ALA A 16 -2.81 29.43 -27.89
CA ALA A 16 -3.89 29.73 -26.95
C ALA A 16 -4.50 28.47 -26.36
N LEU A 17 -3.68 27.48 -26.00
CA LEU A 17 -4.04 26.53 -24.95
C LEU A 17 -3.47 27.08 -23.65
N ALA A 18 -4.38 27.74 -22.95
CA ALA A 18 -4.29 28.24 -21.60
C ALA A 18 -3.31 27.42 -20.74
N ALA A 19 -2.47 28.14 -20.01
CA ALA A 19 -1.81 27.67 -18.81
C ALA A 19 -2.89 27.16 -17.84
N ALA A 20 -3.31 25.90 -18.03
CA ALA A 20 -4.11 25.19 -17.07
C ALA A 20 -3.22 25.00 -15.84
N ALA A 21 -3.71 25.48 -14.71
CA ALA A 21 -3.12 25.19 -13.42
C ALA A 21 -2.76 23.69 -13.35
N PRO A 22 -1.52 23.32 -12.97
CA PRO A 22 -1.11 21.92 -12.99
C PRO A 22 -2.09 21.09 -12.17
N SER A 23 -2.53 19.96 -12.72
CA SER A 23 -3.49 19.05 -12.06
C SER A 23 -2.98 18.66 -10.66
N GLN A 24 -3.88 18.36 -9.72
CA GLN A 24 -3.49 17.92 -8.37
C GLN A 24 -2.49 16.74 -8.40
N ALA A 25 -2.60 15.86 -9.40
CA ALA A 25 -1.65 14.76 -9.62
C ALA A 25 -0.27 15.24 -10.14
N ALA A 26 -0.23 16.25 -11.01
CA ALA A 26 1.02 16.87 -11.47
C ALA A 26 1.70 17.68 -10.35
N ARG A 27 0.92 18.36 -9.51
CA ARG A 27 1.42 18.96 -8.27
C ARG A 27 1.96 17.87 -7.35
N ALA A 28 1.17 16.85 -7.01
CA ALA A 28 1.61 15.71 -6.17
C ALA A 28 2.91 15.04 -6.67
N SER A 29 3.07 14.90 -7.99
CA SER A 29 4.29 14.34 -8.58
C SER A 29 5.48 15.32 -8.59
N ALA A 30 5.25 16.63 -8.65
CA ALA A 30 6.30 17.65 -8.47
C ALA A 30 6.73 17.78 -6.99
N LEU A 31 5.80 17.58 -6.04
CA LEU A 31 6.08 17.56 -4.59
C LEU A 31 7.01 16.41 -4.20
N GLN A 32 6.93 15.27 -4.89
CA GLN A 32 7.83 14.12 -4.71
C GLN A 32 9.23 14.32 -5.33
N ARG A 33 9.48 15.42 -6.07
CA ARG A 33 10.73 15.66 -6.81
C ARG A 33 11.58 16.80 -6.26
N MET A 34 11.16 17.44 -5.18
CA MET A 34 11.97 18.50 -4.58
C MET A 34 13.15 17.86 -3.83
N GLU A 35 14.36 18.12 -4.33
CA GLU A 35 15.58 17.64 -3.70
C GLU A 35 15.72 18.21 -2.27
N ALA A 36 16.13 17.39 -1.32
CA ALA A 36 16.40 17.78 0.05
C ALA A 36 17.69 18.63 0.12
N SER A 37 17.56 19.93 -0.14
CA SER A 37 18.64 20.93 -0.03
C SER A 37 18.23 22.04 0.94
N ALA A 38 19.21 22.70 1.59
CA ALA A 38 18.94 23.79 2.53
C ALA A 38 18.06 24.92 1.91
N PRO A 39 18.29 25.38 0.66
CA PRO A 39 17.44 26.40 0.04
C PRO A 39 15.98 25.94 -0.15
N ASN A 40 15.76 24.67 -0.48
CA ASN A 40 14.42 24.11 -0.63
C ASN A 40 13.71 23.99 0.72
N VAL A 41 14.43 23.57 1.76
CA VAL A 41 13.90 23.52 3.13
C VAL A 41 13.48 24.92 3.58
N GLU A 42 14.34 25.93 3.45
CA GLU A 42 13.98 27.31 3.86
C GLU A 42 12.80 27.86 3.06
N ARG A 43 12.71 27.55 1.76
CA ARG A 43 11.56 27.94 0.93
C ARG A 43 10.26 27.35 1.45
N VAL A 44 10.24 26.06 1.75
CA VAL A 44 9.04 25.38 2.26
C VAL A 44 8.69 25.90 3.65
N ARG A 45 9.67 26.09 4.54
CA ARG A 45 9.44 26.66 5.88
C ARG A 45 8.83 28.05 5.80
N ALA A 46 9.32 28.91 4.91
CA ALA A 46 8.74 30.23 4.67
C ALA A 46 7.29 30.11 4.15
N ALA A 47 7.02 29.17 3.24
CA ALA A 47 5.68 28.91 2.72
C ALA A 47 4.71 28.40 3.81
N VAL A 48 5.15 27.52 4.72
CA VAL A 48 4.34 27.07 5.88
C VAL A 48 3.92 28.24 6.75
N ARG A 49 4.81 29.22 6.96
CA ARG A 49 4.56 30.41 7.80
C ARG A 49 3.69 31.46 7.09
N ALA A 50 3.83 31.57 5.78
CA ALA A 50 3.11 32.54 4.95
C ALA A 50 1.75 32.03 4.43
N ALA A 51 1.44 30.75 4.65
CA ALA A 51 0.20 30.13 4.17
C ALA A 51 -1.03 30.90 4.68
N VAL A 52 -1.92 31.27 3.74
CA VAL A 52 -3.10 32.09 4.04
C VAL A 52 -4.34 31.25 4.37
N SER A 53 -4.23 29.91 4.23
CA SER A 53 -5.28 28.96 4.55
C SER A 53 -4.71 27.69 5.18
N GLU A 54 -5.54 26.99 5.96
CA GLU A 54 -5.15 25.69 6.53
C GLU A 54 -4.83 24.66 5.44
N ASP A 55 -5.55 24.66 4.32
CA ASP A 55 -5.33 23.69 3.23
C ASP A 55 -3.96 23.88 2.58
N GLU A 56 -3.58 25.13 2.35
CA GLU A 56 -2.23 25.48 1.89
C GLU A 56 -1.19 25.09 2.94
N GLN A 57 -1.43 25.38 4.21
CA GLN A 57 -0.49 25.04 5.27
C GLN A 57 -0.30 23.53 5.40
N ILE A 58 -1.37 22.73 5.34
CA ILE A 58 -1.34 21.27 5.34
C ILE A 58 -0.50 20.75 4.17
N HIS A 59 -0.67 21.33 2.98
CA HIS A 59 0.13 20.97 1.82
C HIS A 59 1.62 21.22 2.04
N GLN A 60 1.98 22.38 2.60
CA GLN A 60 3.36 22.73 2.90
C GLN A 60 3.94 21.88 4.04
N ILE A 61 3.14 21.43 5.00
CA ILE A 61 3.56 20.49 6.06
C ILE A 61 4.00 19.15 5.47
N VAL A 62 3.21 18.61 4.53
CA VAL A 62 3.55 17.34 3.86
C VAL A 62 4.86 17.49 3.08
N LEU A 63 5.06 18.61 2.40
CA LEU A 63 6.32 18.93 1.74
C LEU A 63 7.50 19.00 2.71
N LEU A 64 7.31 19.70 3.82
CA LEU A 64 8.35 19.89 4.82
C LEU A 64 8.80 18.54 5.38
N GLY A 65 7.85 17.65 5.68
CA GLY A 65 8.11 16.27 6.07
C GLY A 65 8.89 15.48 5.02
N GLY A 66 8.53 15.62 3.74
CA GLY A 66 9.20 14.95 2.63
C GLY A 66 10.66 15.37 2.41
N LEU A 67 11.06 16.54 2.93
CA LEU A 67 12.45 17.02 2.87
C LEU A 67 13.32 16.50 4.03
N HIS A 68 12.73 15.86 5.03
CA HIS A 68 13.48 15.16 6.08
C HIS A 68 14.05 13.86 5.51
N THR A 69 15.36 13.68 5.60
CA THR A 69 16.05 12.50 5.05
C THR A 69 17.01 11.92 6.07
N ARG A 70 17.16 10.59 6.11
CA ARG A 70 18.07 9.94 7.07
C ARG A 70 19.53 10.35 6.93
N THR A 71 19.96 10.68 5.71
CA THR A 71 21.31 11.17 5.41
C THR A 71 21.50 12.64 5.77
N ASN A 72 20.43 13.33 6.17
CA ASN A 72 20.40 14.77 6.40
C ASN A 72 20.98 15.54 5.20
N ALA A 73 20.54 15.20 3.98
CA ALA A 73 21.09 15.76 2.75
C ALA A 73 21.02 17.30 2.69
N SER A 74 20.00 17.89 3.32
CA SER A 74 19.83 19.34 3.42
C SER A 74 20.67 19.98 4.53
N GLY A 75 21.19 19.21 5.49
CA GLY A 75 21.78 19.73 6.72
C GLY A 75 20.76 20.32 7.72
N MET A 76 19.45 20.18 7.45
CA MET A 76 18.39 20.92 8.15
C MET A 76 17.33 20.04 8.84
N ASN A 77 17.59 18.75 9.07
CA ASN A 77 16.64 17.86 9.76
C ASN A 77 16.15 18.42 11.10
N ASP A 78 17.05 18.93 11.95
CA ASP A 78 16.69 19.50 13.26
C ASP A 78 15.73 20.68 13.14
N ALA A 79 15.84 21.49 12.07
CA ALA A 79 14.93 22.60 11.82
C ALA A 79 13.55 22.10 11.37
N ILE A 80 13.53 21.08 10.50
CA ILE A 80 12.29 20.42 10.06
C ILE A 80 11.57 19.80 11.25
N GLU A 81 12.27 19.02 12.08
CA GLU A 81 11.71 18.37 13.27
C GLU A 81 11.10 19.38 14.26
N ARG A 82 11.81 20.50 14.49
CA ARG A 82 11.34 21.56 15.39
C ARG A 82 10.07 22.22 14.89
N ASP A 83 10.01 22.52 13.59
CA ASP A 83 8.82 23.08 12.96
C ASP A 83 7.65 22.08 12.99
N LEU A 84 7.89 20.81 12.65
CA LEU A 84 6.88 19.75 12.72
C LEU A 84 6.34 19.53 14.14
N ARG A 85 7.20 19.62 15.17
CA ARG A 85 6.77 19.54 16.57
C ARG A 85 5.88 20.71 16.96
N ALA A 86 6.22 21.93 16.54
CA ALA A 86 5.39 23.11 16.78
C ALA A 86 4.02 22.96 16.09
N LEU A 87 4.00 22.46 14.85
CA LEU A 87 2.78 22.27 14.08
C LEU A 87 1.92 21.13 14.63
N ALA A 88 2.53 20.04 15.12
CA ALA A 88 1.83 18.94 15.79
C ALA A 88 1.16 19.36 17.12
N ALA A 89 1.63 20.45 17.73
CA ALA A 89 1.04 21.08 18.91
C ALA A 89 0.04 22.21 18.59
N SER A 90 -0.29 22.42 17.31
CA SER A 90 -1.22 23.48 16.88
C SER A 90 -2.60 23.31 17.53
N PRO A 91 -3.27 24.43 17.90
CA PRO A 91 -4.67 24.37 18.35
C PRO A 91 -5.63 23.95 17.23
N SER A 92 -5.24 24.10 15.95
CA SER A 92 -6.00 23.53 14.84
C SER A 92 -5.76 22.03 14.76
N ARG A 93 -6.82 21.25 14.98
CA ARG A 93 -6.79 19.79 14.88
C ARG A 93 -6.33 19.31 13.50
N ARG A 94 -6.67 20.04 12.43
CA ARG A 94 -6.28 19.66 11.06
C ARG A 94 -4.78 19.81 10.85
N ILE A 95 -4.22 20.95 11.26
CA ILE A 95 -2.77 21.21 11.22
C ILE A 95 -2.02 20.19 12.09
N ALA A 96 -2.47 20.00 13.33
CA ALA A 96 -1.85 19.06 14.27
C ALA A 96 -1.82 17.63 13.72
N ARG A 97 -2.95 17.15 13.17
CA ARG A 97 -3.04 15.82 12.55
C ARG A 97 -2.10 15.70 11.36
N SER A 98 -2.07 16.70 10.47
CA SER A 98 -1.21 16.69 9.29
C SER A 98 0.29 16.74 9.59
N ALA A 99 0.71 17.33 10.71
CA ALA A 99 2.11 17.36 11.14
C ALA A 99 2.53 16.13 11.96
N THR A 100 1.58 15.44 12.61
CA THR A 100 1.87 14.31 13.51
C THR A 100 2.60 13.17 12.81
N PHE A 101 2.14 12.78 11.62
CA PHE A 101 2.77 11.69 10.89
C PHE A 101 4.16 12.04 10.34
N PRO A 102 4.35 13.17 9.62
CA PRO A 102 5.68 13.64 9.26
C PRO A 102 6.65 13.71 10.44
N LEU A 103 6.18 14.18 11.60
CA LEU A 103 7.00 14.23 12.81
C LEU A 103 7.38 12.82 13.27
N ALA A 104 6.44 11.88 13.33
CA ALA A 104 6.71 10.49 13.71
C ALA A 104 7.72 9.81 12.77
N GLN A 105 7.75 10.16 11.48
CA GLN A 105 8.77 9.67 10.54
C GLN A 105 10.15 10.32 10.73
N ALA A 106 10.18 11.56 11.19
CA ALA A 106 11.40 12.33 11.37
C ALA A 106 12.20 11.92 12.61
N VAL A 107 11.52 11.39 13.63
CA VAL A 107 12.14 11.00 14.91
C VAL A 107 12.50 9.51 14.99
N GLY A 108 13.21 9.12 16.04
CA GLY A 108 13.54 7.72 16.30
C GLY A 108 12.29 6.86 16.61
N ALA A 109 12.37 5.56 16.29
CA ALA A 109 11.22 4.64 16.35
C ALA A 109 10.50 4.57 17.72
N LYS A 110 11.21 4.74 18.84
CA LYS A 110 10.58 4.77 20.18
C LYS A 110 9.71 6.02 20.34
N GLU A 111 10.25 7.18 19.99
CA GLU A 111 9.52 8.45 20.05
C GLU A 111 8.38 8.48 19.03
N ALA A 112 8.57 7.91 17.85
CA ALA A 112 7.52 7.76 16.85
C ALA A 112 6.28 7.01 17.40
N ILE A 113 6.50 5.89 18.10
CA ILE A 113 5.44 5.16 18.80
C ILE A 113 4.74 6.07 19.82
N GLU A 114 5.50 6.81 20.64
CA GLU A 114 4.93 7.69 21.67
C GLU A 114 4.06 8.79 21.06
N ILE A 115 4.51 9.40 19.97
CA ILE A 115 3.78 10.43 19.22
C ILE A 115 2.46 9.86 18.68
N LEU A 116 2.51 8.74 17.96
CA LEU A 116 1.32 8.11 17.37
C LEU A 116 0.32 7.66 18.45
N MET A 117 0.81 7.03 19.53
CA MET A 117 -0.06 6.58 20.61
C MET A 117 -0.64 7.73 21.42
N ARG A 118 0.07 8.86 21.55
CA ARG A 118 -0.47 10.08 22.17
C ARG A 118 -1.56 10.68 21.29
N ALA A 119 -1.34 10.77 19.99
CA ALA A 119 -2.32 11.26 19.03
C ALA A 119 -3.60 10.40 19.03
N LYS A 120 -3.46 9.07 19.17
CA LYS A 120 -4.61 8.19 19.39
C LYS A 120 -5.37 8.52 20.67
N ARG A 121 -4.66 8.58 21.80
CA ARG A 121 -5.27 8.82 23.12
C ARG A 121 -5.97 10.16 23.23
N SER A 122 -5.47 11.19 22.54
CA SER A 122 -6.11 12.51 22.50
C SER A 122 -7.23 12.62 21.46
N GLY A 123 -7.53 11.54 20.72
CA GLY A 123 -8.51 11.54 19.65
C GLY A 123 -8.09 12.35 18.41
N LEU A 124 -6.82 12.70 18.27
CA LEU A 124 -6.30 13.41 17.10
C LEU A 124 -6.28 12.52 15.85
N MET A 125 -5.95 11.25 16.03
CA MET A 125 -5.96 10.20 15.01
C MET A 125 -6.78 9.00 15.52
N ASP A 126 -7.42 8.29 14.61
CA ASP A 126 -8.10 7.04 14.96
C ASP A 126 -7.13 5.83 14.97
N GLY A 127 -7.63 4.67 15.38
CA GLY A 127 -6.84 3.44 15.43
C GLY A 127 -6.44 2.91 14.05
N GLU A 128 -7.26 3.13 13.01
CA GLU A 128 -6.92 2.67 11.66
C GLU A 128 -5.74 3.46 11.10
N GLU A 129 -5.77 4.79 11.22
CA GLU A 129 -4.67 5.66 10.82
C GLU A 129 -3.38 5.31 11.53
N VAL A 130 -3.41 5.15 12.86
CA VAL A 130 -2.22 4.80 13.64
C VAL A 130 -1.66 3.43 13.25
N ALA A 131 -2.52 2.43 13.04
CA ALA A 131 -2.08 1.12 12.55
C ALA A 131 -1.44 1.21 11.15
N GLY A 132 -2.00 2.02 10.26
CA GLY A 132 -1.43 2.29 8.94
C GLY A 132 -0.03 2.89 9.02
N GLU A 133 0.18 3.87 9.90
CA GLU A 133 1.51 4.49 10.03
C GLU A 133 2.53 3.58 10.70
N LEU A 134 2.14 2.80 11.70
CA LEU A 134 2.98 1.76 12.29
C LEU A 134 3.37 0.72 11.23
N ALA A 135 2.44 0.31 10.37
CA ALA A 135 2.69 -0.63 9.29
C ALA A 135 3.70 -0.09 8.25
N ARG A 136 3.58 1.18 7.84
CA ARG A 136 4.55 1.83 6.93
C ARG A 136 5.96 1.90 7.52
N ALA A 137 6.04 2.16 8.83
CA ALA A 137 7.31 2.28 9.54
C ALA A 137 8.01 0.94 9.77
N LEU A 138 7.28 -0.18 9.79
CA LEU A 138 7.79 -1.50 10.20
C LEU A 138 9.09 -1.92 9.50
N ARG A 139 9.24 -1.63 8.20
CA ARG A 139 10.44 -1.97 7.41
C ARG A 139 11.69 -1.14 7.74
N PHE A 140 11.52 -0.11 8.55
CA PHE A 140 12.54 0.89 8.83
C PHE A 140 12.93 0.97 10.30
N VAL A 141 12.14 0.37 11.18
CA VAL A 141 12.42 0.38 12.60
C VAL A 141 13.51 -0.64 12.95
N PRO A 142 14.34 -0.37 13.98
CA PRO A 142 15.29 -1.34 14.49
C PRO A 142 14.62 -2.67 14.83
N ARG A 143 15.36 -3.76 14.61
CA ARG A 143 14.88 -5.15 14.72
C ARG A 143 14.17 -5.43 16.04
N GLU A 144 14.73 -4.93 17.13
CA GLU A 144 14.26 -5.08 18.51
C GLU A 144 12.93 -4.34 18.80
N LEU A 145 12.52 -3.40 17.92
CA LEU A 145 11.26 -2.65 18.04
C LEU A 145 10.18 -3.13 17.08
N GLN A 146 10.50 -4.03 16.15
CA GLN A 146 9.55 -4.54 15.15
C GLN A 146 8.40 -5.31 15.81
N LEU A 147 8.69 -6.17 16.81
CA LEU A 147 7.66 -6.90 17.55
C LEU A 147 6.65 -5.94 18.18
N ARG A 148 7.13 -4.84 18.77
CA ARG A 148 6.26 -3.84 19.39
C ARG A 148 5.34 -3.17 18.36
N HIS A 149 5.83 -2.89 17.16
CA HIS A 149 4.99 -2.35 16.08
C HIS A 149 3.90 -3.32 15.68
N VAL A 150 4.24 -4.60 15.46
CA VAL A 150 3.27 -5.64 15.09
C VAL A 150 2.20 -5.80 16.17
N GLN A 151 2.59 -5.82 17.45
CA GLN A 151 1.65 -5.89 18.57
C GLN A 151 0.72 -4.68 18.64
N LEU A 152 1.24 -3.47 18.38
CA LEU A 152 0.42 -2.26 18.35
C LEU A 152 -0.55 -2.26 17.17
N ILE A 153 -0.13 -2.72 15.99
CA ILE A 153 -1.02 -2.90 14.83
C ILE A 153 -2.13 -3.91 15.17
N ALA A 154 -1.76 -5.06 15.77
CA ALA A 154 -2.70 -6.12 16.14
C ALA A 154 -3.70 -5.70 17.23
N ALA A 155 -3.35 -4.71 18.06
CA ALA A 155 -4.26 -4.15 19.06
C ALA A 155 -5.34 -3.23 18.47
N GLU A 156 -5.20 -2.84 17.20
CA GLU A 156 -6.19 -2.02 16.49
C GLU A 156 -7.08 -2.91 15.59
N PRO A 157 -8.40 -2.70 15.59
CA PRO A 157 -9.30 -3.36 14.64
C PRO A 157 -9.18 -2.72 13.24
N SER A 158 -7.99 -2.75 12.65
CA SER A 158 -7.66 -2.01 11.43
C SER A 158 -7.39 -2.93 10.25
N ARG A 159 -8.32 -2.93 9.29
CA ARG A 159 -8.10 -3.61 8.00
C ARG A 159 -7.03 -2.88 7.19
N TYR A 160 -7.10 -1.55 7.22
CA TYR A 160 -6.17 -0.68 6.52
C TYR A 160 -4.71 -0.88 6.95
N GLY A 161 -4.45 -1.02 8.26
CA GLY A 161 -3.10 -1.25 8.78
C GLY A 161 -2.48 -2.55 8.25
N VAL A 162 -3.29 -3.62 8.18
CA VAL A 162 -2.85 -4.89 7.59
C VAL A 162 -2.65 -4.76 6.08
N ASP A 163 -3.58 -4.13 5.35
CA ASP A 163 -3.45 -3.91 3.90
C ASP A 163 -2.14 -3.17 3.57
N VAL A 164 -1.81 -2.13 4.34
CA VAL A 164 -0.55 -1.38 4.22
C VAL A 164 0.65 -2.26 4.54
N MET A 165 0.59 -3.07 5.61
CA MET A 165 1.66 -3.98 6.00
C MET A 165 1.95 -5.01 4.89
N VAL A 166 0.91 -5.62 4.32
CA VAL A 166 1.07 -6.69 3.31
C VAL A 166 1.48 -6.15 1.93
N SER A 167 1.17 -4.89 1.60
CA SER A 167 1.50 -4.30 0.30
C SER A 167 3.00 -4.19 -0.01
N ALA A 168 3.84 -4.13 1.02
CA ALA A 168 5.29 -4.02 0.91
C ALA A 168 6.01 -5.25 1.48
N PHE A 169 5.29 -6.36 1.64
CA PHE A 169 5.76 -7.52 2.36
C PHE A 169 6.51 -8.47 1.43
N ASP A 170 7.78 -8.72 1.75
CA ASP A 170 8.66 -9.58 0.98
C ASP A 170 9.68 -10.31 1.88
N GLU A 171 10.51 -11.14 1.27
CA GLU A 171 11.53 -11.90 2.00
C GLU A 171 12.59 -10.97 2.63
N ARG A 172 12.87 -9.82 2.01
CA ARG A 172 13.86 -8.85 2.50
C ARG A 172 13.38 -8.18 3.78
N LEU A 173 12.08 -8.00 3.94
CA LEU A 173 11.46 -7.54 5.16
C LEU A 173 11.46 -8.63 6.24
N LEU A 174 11.08 -9.86 5.90
CA LEU A 174 10.90 -10.95 6.88
C LEU A 174 12.19 -11.61 7.37
N ALA A 175 13.15 -11.86 6.47
CA ALA A 175 14.40 -12.56 6.78
C ALA A 175 15.23 -11.91 7.90
N PRO A 176 15.33 -10.59 8.06
CA PRO A 176 16.05 -10.00 9.20
C PRO A 176 15.25 -9.98 10.50
N MET A 177 13.94 -10.25 10.51
CA MET A 177 13.12 -10.18 11.72
C MET A 177 13.50 -11.22 12.76
N LEU A 178 13.20 -10.94 14.03
CA LEU A 178 13.30 -11.93 15.11
C LEU A 178 12.20 -13.00 14.95
N PRO A 179 12.44 -14.26 15.37
CA PRO A 179 11.45 -15.33 15.28
C PRO A 179 10.09 -14.97 15.87
N GLU A 180 10.08 -14.35 17.05
CA GLU A 180 8.86 -13.90 17.75
C GLU A 180 8.11 -12.82 16.98
N THR A 181 8.81 -11.92 16.26
CA THR A 181 8.17 -10.95 15.36
C THR A 181 7.47 -11.65 14.21
N ARG A 182 8.10 -12.67 13.60
CA ARG A 182 7.49 -13.43 12.50
C ARG A 182 6.26 -14.20 12.97
N GLN A 183 6.32 -14.78 14.17
CA GLN A 183 5.18 -15.44 14.79
C GLN A 183 4.01 -14.46 15.01
N ALA A 184 4.29 -13.28 15.58
CA ALA A 184 3.27 -12.25 15.79
C ALA A 184 2.63 -11.78 14.47
N ILE A 185 3.42 -11.66 13.39
CA ILE A 185 2.88 -11.36 12.05
C ILE A 185 1.97 -12.49 11.56
N GLY A 186 2.38 -13.75 11.73
CA GLY A 186 1.56 -14.90 11.34
C GLY A 186 0.24 -14.95 12.09
N GLU A 187 0.24 -14.66 13.39
CA GLU A 187 -0.97 -14.55 14.20
C GLU A 187 -1.88 -13.42 13.73
N LEU A 188 -1.32 -12.24 13.49
CA LEU A 188 -2.05 -11.10 12.94
C LEU A 188 -2.73 -11.46 11.61
N LEU A 189 -1.97 -12.01 10.65
CA LEU A 189 -2.50 -12.37 9.33
C LEU A 189 -3.63 -13.42 9.39
N ARG A 190 -3.53 -14.40 10.31
CA ARG A 190 -4.60 -15.39 10.53
C ARG A 190 -5.88 -14.74 11.08
N GLY A 191 -5.76 -13.72 11.93
CA GLY A 191 -6.88 -12.97 12.48
C GLY A 191 -7.52 -11.98 11.49
N THR A 192 -6.85 -11.64 10.39
CA THR A 192 -7.28 -10.57 9.47
C THR A 192 -7.39 -11.06 8.03
N ARG A 193 -8.16 -12.12 7.81
CA ARG A 193 -8.48 -12.59 6.44
C ARG A 193 -9.17 -11.47 5.65
N VAL A 194 -8.76 -11.28 4.39
CA VAL A 194 -9.34 -10.25 3.49
C VAL A 194 -10.77 -10.62 3.12
N ASP A 195 -11.72 -9.71 3.32
CA ASP A 195 -13.11 -9.88 2.86
C ASP A 195 -13.33 -9.26 1.48
N PHE A 196 -14.24 -9.85 0.70
CA PHE A 196 -14.68 -9.29 -0.59
C PHE A 196 -16.01 -8.54 -0.36
N PRO A 197 -15.99 -7.20 -0.29
CA PRO A 197 -17.13 -6.40 0.17
C PRO A 197 -18.27 -6.32 -0.85
N HIS A 198 -17.99 -6.66 -2.11
CA HIS A 198 -18.97 -6.59 -3.19
C HIS A 198 -20.01 -7.70 -3.10
N ALA A 199 -21.12 -7.52 -3.82
CA ALA A 199 -22.16 -8.54 -3.93
C ALA A 199 -21.61 -9.85 -4.52
N ILE A 200 -22.34 -10.93 -4.28
CA ILE A 200 -22.07 -12.21 -4.94
C ILE A 200 -22.11 -11.96 -6.46
N GLY A 201 -21.10 -12.47 -7.16
CA GLY A 201 -20.91 -12.33 -8.59
C GLY A 201 -19.92 -11.23 -8.95
N SER A 202 -19.43 -10.40 -8.03
CA SER A 202 -18.47 -9.33 -8.37
C SER A 202 -17.31 -9.20 -7.38
N PHE A 203 -16.16 -8.78 -7.93
CA PHE A 203 -14.98 -8.30 -7.20
C PHE A 203 -14.21 -7.36 -8.14
N GLY A 204 -13.51 -6.38 -7.56
CA GLY A 204 -12.70 -5.44 -8.33
C GLY A 204 -11.22 -5.85 -8.38
N ALA A 205 -10.44 -5.19 -9.25
CA ALA A 205 -8.98 -5.36 -9.30
C ALA A 205 -8.32 -5.11 -7.92
N GLY A 206 -8.80 -4.11 -7.16
CA GLY A 206 -8.30 -3.84 -5.81
C GLY A 206 -8.57 -4.97 -4.81
N ASP A 207 -9.67 -5.71 -4.95
CA ASP A 207 -9.95 -6.88 -4.09
C ASP A 207 -8.98 -8.02 -4.40
N ALA A 208 -8.71 -8.24 -5.70
CA ALA A 208 -7.76 -9.24 -6.16
C ALA A 208 -6.34 -8.94 -5.66
N THR A 209 -5.87 -7.70 -5.83
CA THR A 209 -4.55 -7.27 -5.35
C THR A 209 -4.42 -7.41 -3.83
N ARG A 210 -5.43 -7.00 -3.06
CA ARG A 210 -5.40 -7.14 -1.58
C ARG A 210 -5.34 -8.60 -1.15
N TYR A 211 -6.16 -9.46 -1.75
CA TYR A 211 -6.12 -10.89 -1.43
C TYR A 211 -4.80 -11.55 -1.83
N ALA A 212 -4.27 -11.23 -3.02
CA ALA A 212 -2.98 -11.74 -3.46
C ALA A 212 -1.84 -11.31 -2.52
N ALA A 213 -1.82 -10.04 -2.08
CA ALA A 213 -0.82 -9.54 -1.14
C ALA A 213 -0.93 -10.22 0.24
N TRP A 214 -2.15 -10.37 0.76
CA TRP A 214 -2.38 -11.09 2.02
C TRP A 214 -1.98 -12.57 1.92
N LEU A 215 -2.30 -13.24 0.80
CA LEU A 215 -1.97 -14.64 0.59
C LEU A 215 -0.46 -14.84 0.44
N HIS A 216 0.22 -13.94 -0.25
CA HIS A 216 1.68 -13.90 -0.35
C HIS A 216 2.32 -13.74 1.04
N ALA A 217 1.89 -12.74 1.80
CA ALA A 217 2.40 -12.49 3.15
C ALA A 217 2.18 -13.68 4.10
N THR A 218 1.00 -14.32 4.00
CA THR A 218 0.66 -15.51 4.78
C THR A 218 1.58 -16.69 4.42
N ALA A 219 1.71 -17.00 3.13
CA ALA A 219 2.53 -18.11 2.66
C ALA A 219 4.02 -17.92 2.99
N LEU A 220 4.53 -16.70 2.81
CA LEU A 220 5.90 -16.37 3.14
C LEU A 220 6.17 -16.45 4.64
N THR A 221 5.23 -15.98 5.48
CA THR A 221 5.35 -16.08 6.94
C THR A 221 5.33 -17.53 7.41
N GLU A 222 4.43 -18.37 6.88
CA GLU A 222 4.35 -19.81 7.22
C GLU A 222 5.60 -20.59 6.80
N GLN A 223 6.25 -20.18 5.69
CA GLN A 223 7.54 -20.75 5.30
C GLN A 223 8.65 -20.48 6.33
N TRP A 224 8.64 -19.32 6.96
CA TRP A 224 9.61 -18.98 8.00
C TRP A 224 9.26 -19.56 9.37
N VAL A 225 7.98 -19.55 9.74
CA VAL A 225 7.50 -19.95 11.07
C VAL A 225 7.32 -21.46 11.17
N SER A 226 6.62 -22.06 10.21
CA SER A 226 6.21 -23.47 10.24
C SER A 226 7.04 -24.35 9.30
N ARG A 227 8.01 -23.77 8.57
CA ARG A 227 8.82 -24.45 7.52
C ARG A 227 7.99 -25.08 6.40
N ARG A 228 6.73 -24.66 6.26
CA ARG A 228 5.85 -25.13 5.21
C ARG A 228 6.23 -24.48 3.87
N PRO A 229 6.36 -25.24 2.77
CA PRO A 229 6.64 -24.63 1.47
C PRO A 229 5.60 -23.55 1.10
N TYR A 230 6.05 -22.48 0.43
CA TYR A 230 5.19 -21.37 0.00
C TYR A 230 3.98 -21.88 -0.79
N GLY A 231 4.23 -22.68 -1.82
CA GLY A 231 3.19 -23.24 -2.68
C GLY A 231 2.17 -24.08 -1.92
N ASP A 232 2.62 -24.90 -0.96
CA ASP A 232 1.73 -25.73 -0.15
C ASP A 232 0.81 -24.90 0.75
N THR A 233 1.28 -23.76 1.23
CA THR A 233 0.44 -22.83 2.01
C THR A 233 -0.60 -22.18 1.11
N VAL A 234 -0.20 -21.70 -0.07
CA VAL A 234 -1.13 -21.11 -1.03
C VAL A 234 -2.20 -22.12 -1.46
N LEU A 235 -1.79 -23.33 -1.84
CA LEU A 235 -2.70 -24.40 -2.26
C LEU A 235 -3.70 -24.75 -1.16
N ALA A 236 -3.25 -24.89 0.09
CA ALA A 236 -4.19 -25.16 1.19
C ALA A 236 -5.17 -24.03 1.48
N GLN A 237 -4.81 -22.76 1.24
CA GLN A 237 -5.78 -21.67 1.32
C GLN A 237 -6.81 -21.77 0.18
N LEU A 238 -6.37 -22.06 -1.05
CA LEU A 238 -7.27 -22.22 -2.21
C LEU A 238 -8.20 -23.44 -2.07
N ASP A 239 -7.74 -24.48 -1.39
CA ASP A 239 -8.50 -25.70 -1.11
C ASP A 239 -9.43 -25.60 0.11
N ASP A 240 -9.35 -24.53 0.92
CA ASP A 240 -10.23 -24.31 2.08
C ASP A 240 -11.69 -24.29 1.58
N PRO A 241 -12.54 -25.26 1.99
CA PRO A 241 -13.91 -25.38 1.49
C PRO A 241 -14.80 -24.19 1.88
N GLN A 242 -14.41 -23.43 2.91
CA GLN A 242 -15.10 -22.21 3.34
C GLN A 242 -14.62 -20.96 2.60
N LEU A 243 -13.57 -21.06 1.77
CA LEU A 243 -13.08 -19.94 0.99
C LEU A 243 -14.17 -19.45 0.01
N ASP A 244 -14.36 -18.13 -0.05
CA ASP A 244 -15.19 -17.52 -1.09
C ASP A 244 -14.60 -17.83 -2.48
N PRO A 245 -15.33 -18.47 -3.40
CA PRO A 245 -14.83 -18.80 -4.74
C PRO A 245 -14.33 -17.58 -5.53
N ARG A 246 -14.82 -16.36 -5.25
CA ARG A 246 -14.30 -15.14 -5.87
C ARG A 246 -12.82 -14.92 -5.59
N LYS A 247 -12.33 -15.32 -4.41
CA LYS A 247 -10.90 -15.22 -4.05
C LYS A 247 -10.04 -16.18 -4.84
N ILE A 248 -10.57 -17.37 -5.16
CA ILE A 248 -9.92 -18.35 -6.04
C ILE A 248 -9.78 -17.76 -7.44
N ILE A 249 -10.88 -17.23 -7.99
CA ILE A 249 -10.91 -16.62 -9.33
C ILE A 249 -9.99 -15.41 -9.37
N ALA A 250 -10.06 -14.54 -8.37
CA ALA A 250 -9.23 -13.35 -8.26
C ALA A 250 -7.73 -13.68 -8.24
N TYR A 251 -7.31 -14.67 -7.44
CA TYR A 251 -5.90 -15.03 -7.34
C TYR A 251 -5.39 -15.79 -8.57
N LEU A 252 -6.11 -16.84 -9.01
CA LEU A 252 -5.67 -17.65 -10.16
C LEU A 252 -5.79 -16.89 -11.49
N GLY A 253 -6.64 -15.87 -11.57
CA GLY A 253 -6.74 -14.97 -12.72
C GLY A 253 -5.60 -13.94 -12.80
N MET A 254 -4.79 -13.80 -11.75
CA MET A 254 -3.63 -12.88 -11.73
C MET A 254 -2.34 -13.56 -12.23
N PRO A 255 -1.37 -12.78 -12.76
CA PRO A 255 -0.07 -13.30 -13.20
C PRO A 255 0.64 -14.18 -12.14
N GLU A 256 0.53 -13.82 -10.87
CA GLU A 256 1.11 -14.56 -9.75
C GLU A 256 0.48 -15.94 -9.55
N GLY A 257 -0.84 -16.05 -9.71
CA GLY A 257 -1.55 -17.34 -9.67
C GLY A 257 -1.20 -18.22 -10.87
N GLN A 258 -1.07 -17.63 -12.05
CA GLN A 258 -0.63 -18.32 -13.27
C GLN A 258 0.83 -18.80 -13.16
N ALA A 259 1.71 -17.99 -12.58
CA ALA A 259 3.09 -18.36 -12.28
C ALA A 259 3.14 -19.51 -11.25
N LEU A 260 2.28 -19.51 -10.23
CA LEU A 260 2.17 -20.62 -9.28
C LEU A 260 1.73 -21.92 -9.98
N MET A 261 0.68 -21.86 -10.81
CA MET A 261 0.20 -23.02 -11.59
C MET A 261 1.31 -23.60 -12.47
N SER A 262 2.03 -22.73 -13.17
CA SER A 262 3.16 -23.11 -14.01
C SER A 262 4.31 -23.70 -13.21
N GLY A 263 4.65 -23.11 -12.05
CA GLY A 263 5.72 -23.57 -11.17
C GLY A 263 5.43 -24.92 -10.49
N VAL A 264 4.18 -25.19 -10.14
CA VAL A 264 3.75 -26.50 -9.63
C VAL A 264 3.75 -27.56 -10.74
N GLY A 265 3.42 -27.17 -11.97
CA GLY A 265 3.65 -27.97 -13.16
C GLY A 265 2.76 -29.21 -13.32
N ARG A 266 1.67 -29.33 -12.55
CA ARG A 266 0.72 -30.45 -12.61
C ARG A 266 -0.70 -30.04 -12.23
N ARG A 267 -1.70 -30.71 -12.78
CA ARG A 267 -3.13 -30.39 -12.60
C ARG A 267 -3.67 -30.74 -11.24
N ALA A 268 -3.29 -31.92 -10.72
CA ALA A 268 -3.93 -32.50 -9.53
C ALA A 268 -4.11 -31.51 -8.36
N PRO A 269 -3.11 -30.70 -7.96
CA PRO A 269 -3.22 -29.79 -6.82
C PRO A 269 -4.24 -28.64 -6.99
N PHE A 270 -4.61 -28.27 -8.21
CA PHE A 270 -5.56 -27.17 -8.45
C PHE A 270 -6.99 -27.65 -8.72
N THR A 271 -7.20 -28.96 -8.79
CA THR A 271 -8.47 -29.54 -9.26
C THR A 271 -9.68 -29.05 -8.46
N SER A 272 -9.58 -29.02 -7.12
CA SER A 272 -10.66 -28.57 -6.25
C SER A 272 -10.96 -27.09 -6.45
N ALA A 273 -9.92 -26.24 -6.37
CA ALA A 273 -10.02 -24.81 -6.59
C ALA A 273 -10.64 -24.44 -7.96
N VAL A 274 -10.13 -25.03 -9.04
CA VAL A 274 -10.62 -24.79 -10.42
C VAL A 274 -12.07 -25.24 -10.58
N ARG A 275 -12.46 -26.40 -10.01
CA ARG A 275 -13.86 -26.85 -10.05
C ARG A 275 -14.80 -25.91 -9.31
N ARG A 276 -14.39 -25.38 -8.16
CA ARG A 276 -15.17 -24.41 -7.39
C ARG A 276 -15.33 -23.09 -8.14
N ALA A 277 -14.24 -22.58 -8.74
CA ALA A 277 -14.29 -21.41 -9.62
C ALA A 277 -15.26 -21.62 -10.80
N ALA A 278 -15.18 -22.76 -11.49
CA ALA A 278 -16.08 -23.12 -12.60
C ALA A 278 -17.54 -23.29 -12.16
N SER A 279 -17.79 -23.91 -11.01
CA SER A 279 -19.15 -24.02 -10.45
C SER A 279 -19.73 -22.66 -10.09
N TYR A 280 -18.89 -21.77 -9.56
CA TYR A 280 -19.29 -20.41 -9.24
C TYR A 280 -19.66 -19.62 -10.49
N ALA A 281 -18.79 -19.58 -11.52
CA ALA A 281 -19.06 -18.87 -12.76
C ALA A 281 -20.34 -19.37 -13.46
N ARG A 282 -20.60 -20.69 -13.45
CA ARG A 282 -21.84 -21.27 -13.98
C ARG A 282 -23.11 -20.81 -13.25
N SER A 283 -22.99 -20.40 -11.99
CA SER A 283 -24.12 -19.86 -11.22
C SER A 283 -24.45 -18.41 -11.59
N PHE A 284 -23.57 -17.72 -12.35
CA PHE A 284 -23.72 -16.32 -12.78
C PHE A 284 -23.47 -16.15 -14.29
N PRO A 285 -24.26 -16.80 -15.17
CA PRO A 285 -24.00 -16.83 -16.61
C PRO A 285 -24.03 -15.44 -17.28
N GLY A 286 -24.69 -14.45 -16.67
CA GLY A 286 -24.70 -13.07 -17.14
C GLY A 286 -23.43 -12.27 -16.83
N ASN A 287 -22.54 -12.77 -15.97
CA ASN A 287 -21.27 -12.11 -15.68
C ASN A 287 -20.16 -12.59 -16.63
N LEU A 288 -20.07 -11.92 -17.78
CA LEU A 288 -19.07 -12.23 -18.82
C LEU A 288 -17.63 -12.07 -18.35
N HIS A 289 -17.36 -11.12 -17.43
CA HIS A 289 -16.02 -10.89 -16.91
C HIS A 289 -15.54 -12.05 -16.04
N VAL A 290 -16.37 -12.49 -15.08
CA VAL A 290 -16.06 -13.65 -14.23
C VAL A 290 -15.94 -14.92 -15.07
N LYS A 291 -16.80 -15.08 -16.08
CA LYS A 291 -16.72 -16.20 -17.02
C LYS A 291 -15.39 -16.21 -17.77
N GLN A 292 -14.98 -15.09 -18.35
CA GLN A 292 -13.71 -15.00 -19.08
C GLN A 292 -12.52 -15.36 -18.19
N LEU A 293 -12.44 -14.81 -16.97
CA LEU A 293 -11.36 -15.14 -16.03
C LEU A 293 -11.32 -16.63 -15.70
N VAL A 294 -12.49 -17.25 -15.50
CA VAL A 294 -12.57 -18.68 -15.21
C VAL A 294 -12.20 -19.53 -16.42
N ASP A 295 -12.61 -19.14 -17.62
CA ASP A 295 -12.21 -19.82 -18.85
C ASP A 295 -10.68 -19.76 -19.03
N ASP A 296 -10.06 -18.60 -18.79
CA ASP A 296 -8.59 -18.43 -18.83
C ASP A 296 -7.88 -19.32 -17.79
N ILE A 297 -8.42 -19.42 -16.56
CA ILE A 297 -7.89 -20.29 -15.50
C ILE A 297 -8.00 -21.77 -15.91
N VAL A 298 -9.15 -22.18 -16.45
CA VAL A 298 -9.41 -23.55 -16.86
C VAL A 298 -8.51 -23.95 -18.03
N ASP A 299 -8.33 -23.07 -19.00
CA ASP A 299 -7.42 -23.28 -20.14
C ASP A 299 -5.97 -23.41 -19.69
N ALA A 300 -5.52 -22.55 -18.77
CA ALA A 300 -4.19 -22.66 -18.18
C ALA A 300 -4.01 -23.98 -17.42
N TRP A 301 -5.02 -24.40 -16.66
CA TRP A 301 -5.02 -25.66 -15.93
C TRP A 301 -4.96 -26.87 -16.87
N TYR A 302 -5.74 -26.90 -17.97
CA TYR A 302 -5.72 -28.02 -18.92
C TYR A 302 -4.41 -28.18 -19.69
N LYS A 303 -3.59 -27.13 -19.79
CA LYS A 303 -2.23 -27.20 -20.36
C LYS A 303 -1.23 -27.91 -19.45
N LEU A 304 -1.54 -28.08 -18.17
CA LEU A 304 -0.66 -28.79 -17.23
C LEU A 304 -0.79 -30.32 -17.41
N PRO A 305 0.29 -31.09 -17.18
CA PRO A 305 0.23 -32.55 -17.04
C PRO A 305 -0.82 -32.99 -16.01
N ALA A 306 -1.42 -34.17 -16.22
CA ALA A 306 -2.40 -34.74 -15.29
C ALA A 306 -1.77 -34.99 -13.91
#